data_AF-A0A392TSQ7-F1
#
_entry.id   AF-A0A392TSQ7-F1
#
_cell.length_a   1.000
_cell.length_b   1.000
_cell.length_c   1.000
_cell.angle_alpha   90.00
_cell.angle_beta   90.00
_cell.angle_gamma   90.00
#
_symmetry.space_group_name_H-M   'P 1'
#
loop_
_entity.id
_entity.type
_entity.pdbx_description
1 polymer ?
#
loop_
_entity_poly.entity_id
_entity_poly.type
_entity_poly.pdbx_seq_one_letter_code
_entity_poly.pdbx_strand_id
1 'polypeptide(L)' 'ETDYMSDLLKALTPTPTGWSNDTHHCKWKGISCDSSQSVTSIKLPSSSLTGTLPPYLNSTLTNLTVYAGFRKQPLV' A
#
# COMPACT_ATOMS: atom_id res chain seq x y z
N GLU A 1 17.60 -3.81 -1.24
CA GLU A 1 16.15 -3.90 -1.48
C GLU A 1 15.42 -2.91 -0.57
N THR A 2 15.31 -1.66 -1.01
CA THR A 2 14.53 -0.62 -0.32
C THR A 2 13.05 -0.92 -0.51
N ASP A 3 12.54 -1.83 0.30
CA ASP A 3 11.21 -2.42 0.15
C ASP A 3 10.18 -1.48 0.79
N TYR A 4 9.91 -0.36 0.12
CA TYR A 4 8.90 0.64 0.51
C TYR A 4 7.52 0.01 0.73
N MET A 5 7.28 -1.18 0.18
CA MET A 5 6.10 -1.99 0.43
C MET A 5 6.12 -2.69 1.78
N SER A 6 7.28 -3.08 2.31
CA SER A 6 7.39 -3.58 3.68
C SER A 6 7.08 -2.49 4.71
N ASP A 7 7.43 -1.23 4.43
CA ASP A 7 7.02 -0.08 5.25
C ASP A 7 5.51 0.14 5.19
N LEU A 8 4.91 0.03 3.99
CA LEU A 8 3.45 0.06 3.84
C LEU A 8 2.81 -1.06 4.66
N LEU A 9 3.30 -2.29 4.54
CA LEU A 9 2.79 -3.46 5.27
C LEU A 9 2.77 -3.22 6.78
N LYS A 10 3.86 -2.66 7.33
CA LYS A 10 3.97 -2.31 8.76
C LYS A 10 3.08 -1.14 9.15
N ALA A 11 2.86 -0.20 8.24
CA ALA A 11 2.02 0.96 8.48
C ALA A 11 0.53 0.64 8.51
N LEU A 12 0.11 -0.53 8.00
CA LEU A 12 -1.29 -0.97 7.98
C LEU A 12 -1.60 -1.90 9.15
N THR A 13 -2.55 -1.52 10.00
CA THR A 13 -3.05 -2.36 11.09
C THR A 13 -4.58 -2.42 11.12
N PRO A 14 -5.19 -3.62 11.15
CA PRO A 14 -4.55 -4.94 11.04
C PRO A 14 -3.97 -5.19 9.63
N THR A 15 -3.05 -6.15 9.50
CA THR A 15 -2.45 -6.48 8.19
C THR A 15 -3.55 -6.90 7.20
N PRO A 16 -3.60 -6.30 5.99
CA PRO A 16 -4.62 -6.67 5.02
C PRO A 16 -4.51 -8.13 4.61
N THR A 17 -5.65 -8.78 4.41
CA THR A 17 -5.69 -10.19 4.03
C THR A 17 -5.01 -10.41 2.67
N GLY A 18 -4.02 -11.32 2.64
CA GLY A 18 -3.27 -11.65 1.43
C GLY A 18 -2.06 -10.76 1.18
N TRP A 19 -1.66 -9.95 2.17
CA TRP A 19 -0.40 -9.23 2.16
C TRP A 19 0.61 -9.99 3.03
N SER A 20 1.80 -10.24 2.48
CA SER A 20 2.90 -10.90 3.20
C SER A 20 4.24 -10.46 2.65
N ASN A 21 5.22 -10.28 3.54
CA ASN A 21 6.61 -10.00 3.16
C ASN A 21 7.27 -11.15 2.39
N ASP A 22 6.70 -12.36 2.47
CA ASP A 22 7.18 -13.54 1.73
C ASP A 22 6.61 -13.60 0.29
N THR A 23 5.69 -12.68 -0.04
CA THR A 23 5.04 -12.64 -1.35
C THR A 23 5.32 -11.32 -2.03
N HIS A 24 5.62 -11.36 -3.33
CA HIS A 24 5.80 -10.16 -4.13
C HIS A 24 4.57 -9.24 -4.01
N HIS A 25 4.77 -7.95 -3.80
CA HIS A 25 3.70 -6.98 -3.56
C HIS A 25 2.64 -6.95 -4.68
N CYS A 26 3.02 -7.20 -5.93
CA CYS A 26 2.07 -7.33 -7.04
C CYS A 26 1.08 -8.51 -6.91
N LYS A 27 1.38 -9.48 -6.04
CA LYS A 27 0.47 -10.59 -5.69
C LYS A 27 -0.44 -10.25 -4.51
N TRP A 28 -0.21 -9.14 -3.83
CA TRP A 28 -1.03 -8.74 -2.70
C TRP A 28 -2.43 -8.38 -3.16
N LYS A 29 -3.42 -8.76 -2.35
CA LYS A 29 -4.81 -8.49 -2.66
C LYS A 29 -5.06 -6.99 -2.76
N GLY A 30 -5.56 -6.54 -3.91
CA GLY A 30 -5.87 -5.14 -4.18
C GLY A 30 -4.71 -4.31 -4.74
N ILE A 31 -3.50 -4.86 -4.84
CA ILE A 31 -2.40 -4.23 -5.57
C ILE A 31 -2.51 -4.56 -7.05
N SER A 32 -2.25 -3.58 -7.90
CA SER A 32 -2.13 -3.74 -9.34
C SER A 32 -0.79 -3.15 -9.79
N CYS A 33 -0.07 -3.92 -10.59
CA CYS A 33 1.21 -3.54 -11.15
C CYS A 33 1.13 -3.45 -12.67
N ASP A 34 2.03 -2.67 -13.26
CA ASP A 34 2.25 -2.67 -14.71
C ASP A 34 3.16 -3.81 -15.18
N SER A 35 3.47 -3.82 -16.48
CA SER A 35 4.40 -4.77 -17.11
C SER A 35 5.82 -4.69 -16.57
N SER A 36 6.19 -3.57 -15.95
CA SER A 36 7.50 -3.33 -15.33
C SER A 36 7.50 -3.71 -13.84
N GLN A 37 6.45 -4.39 -13.35
CA GLN A 37 6.27 -4.75 -11.94
C GLN A 37 6.22 -3.54 -11.00
N SER A 38 5.98 -2.35 -11.54
CA SER A 38 5.79 -1.14 -10.77
C SER A 38 4.33 -1.02 -10.37
N VAL A 39 4.08 -0.64 -9.12
CA VAL A 39 2.71 -0.54 -8.63
C VAL A 39 2.04 0.67 -9.24
N THR A 40 0.89 0.46 -9.85
CA THR A 40 0.10 1.51 -10.53
C THR A 40 -1.18 1.84 -9.77
N SER A 41 -1.69 0.87 -9.01
CA SER A 41 -2.90 1.05 -8.21
C SER A 41 -2.87 0.21 -6.96
N ILE A 42 -3.37 0.78 -5.86
CA ILE A 42 -3.60 0.05 -4.61
C ILE A 42 -5.05 0.30 -4.20
N LYS A 43 -5.81 -0.79 -4.04
CA LYS A 43 -7.20 -0.84 -3.61
C LYS A 43 -7.29 -1.62 -2.30
N LEU A 44 -7.33 -0.89 -1.19
CA LEU A 44 -7.45 -1.49 0.14
C LEU A 44 -8.93 -1.59 0.52
N PRO A 45 -9.49 -2.80 0.77
CA PRO A 45 -10.87 -2.92 1.22
C PRO A 45 -11.06 -2.19 2.56
N SER A 46 -12.21 -1.51 2.71
CA SER A 46 -12.61 -0.74 3.89
C SER A 46 -12.86 -1.65 5.10
N SER A 47 -11.80 -2.20 5.67
CA SER A 47 -11.88 -3.15 6.77
C SER A 47 -11.12 -2.59 7.96
N SER A 48 -11.62 -1.48 8.53
CA SER A 48 -11.07 -0.88 9.77
C SER A 48 -9.54 -0.69 9.76
N LEU A 49 -8.95 -0.53 8.57
CA LEU A 49 -7.52 -0.35 8.44
C LEU A 49 -7.15 1.03 8.96
N THR A 50 -6.29 1.04 9.96
CA THR A 50 -5.72 2.24 10.55
C THR A 50 -4.23 2.26 10.25
N GLY A 51 -3.71 3.44 9.97
CA GLY A 51 -2.33 3.57 9.54
C GLY A 51 -2.01 4.91 8.92
N THR A 52 -0.73 5.10 8.65
CA THR A 52 -0.20 6.27 7.96
C THR A 52 0.43 5.81 6.66
N LEU A 53 -0.07 6.32 5.53
CA LEU A 53 0.51 6.00 4.24
C LEU A 53 1.88 6.67 4.09
N PRO A 54 2.95 5.90 3.81
CA PRO A 54 4.25 6.47 3.53
C PRO A 54 4.21 7.48 2.37
N PRO A 55 4.84 8.65 2.49
CA PRO A 55 4.74 9.74 1.52
C PRO A 55 5.22 9.36 0.12
N TYR A 56 6.22 8.48 0.02
CA TYR A 56 6.82 8.00 -1.23
C TYR A 56 5.87 7.15 -2.09
N LEU A 57 4.79 6.60 -1.50
CA LEU A 57 3.78 5.89 -2.26
C LEU A 57 2.81 6.84 -2.97
N ASN A 58 2.57 8.03 -2.41
CA ASN A 58 1.72 9.02 -3.06
C ASN A 58 2.33 9.57 -4.35
N SER A 59 3.66 9.62 -4.45
CA SER A 59 4.36 10.12 -5.64
C SER A 59 4.48 9.08 -6.75
N THR A 60 4.48 7.79 -6.39
CA THR A 60 4.75 6.69 -7.33
C THR A 60 3.48 6.05 -7.87
N LEU A 61 2.37 6.15 -7.13
CA LEU A 61 1.10 5.52 -7.49
C LEU A 61 0.19 6.51 -8.22
N THR A 62 -0.12 6.20 -9.48
CA THR A 62 -1.05 7.01 -10.29
C THR A 62 -2.49 6.93 -9.79
N ASN A 63 -2.89 5.80 -9.17
CA ASN A 63 -4.26 5.57 -8.71
C ASN A 63 -4.31 4.90 -7.33
N LEU A 64 -4.24 5.71 -6.27
CA LEU A 64 -4.40 5.23 -4.90
C LEU A 64 -5.84 5.44 -4.43
N THR A 65 -6.61 4.36 -4.27
CA THR A 65 -7.98 4.41 -3.74
C THR A 65 -8.06 3.66 -2.41
N VAL A 66 -8.26 4.42 -1.33
CA VAL A 66 -8.23 3.88 0.03
C VAL A 66 -9.54 4.20 0.72
N TYR A 67 -10.20 3.17 1.24
CA TYR A 67 -11.58 3.27 1.72
C TYR A 67 -11.72 3.31 3.26
N ALA A 68 -10.69 3.73 4.02
CA ALA A 68 -10.76 3.80 5.50
C ALA A 68 -9.91 4.95 6.09
N GLY A 69 -9.97 5.15 7.42
CA GLY A 69 -9.47 6.28 8.20
C GLY A 69 -7.95 6.51 8.24
N PHE A 70 -7.32 6.60 7.08
CA PHE A 70 -5.91 6.94 6.94
C PHE A 70 -5.68 8.43 7.14
N ARG A 71 -4.69 8.77 7.96
CA ARG A 71 -4.15 10.12 8.03
C ARG A 71 -3.06 10.20 6.95
N LYS A 72 -3.25 11.02 5.92
CA LYS A 72 -2.14 11.37 5.02
C LYS A 72 -1.09 12.07 5.86
N GLN A 73 0.13 11.54 5.89
CA GLN A 73 1.23 12.26 6.53
C GLN A 73 1.51 13.52 5.71
N PRO A 74 1.58 14.71 6.34
CA PRO A 74 2.01 15.92 5.65
C PRO A 74 3.42 15.67 5.10
N LEU A 75 3.62 15.94 3.82
CA LEU A 75 4.94 16.14 3.26
C LEU A 75 5.47 17.42 3.92
N VAL A 76 6.38 17.29 4.89
CA VAL A 76 7.13 18.42 5.45
C VAL A 76 8.11 18.91 4.38
#